data_AF-A0AAN7UL38-F1
#
_entry.id   AF-A0AAN7UL38-F1
#
_cell.length_a   1.000
_cell.length_b   1.000
_cell.length_c   1.000
_cell.angle_alpha   90.00
_cell.angle_beta   90.00
_cell.angle_gamma   90.00
#
_symmetry.space_group_name_H-M   'P 1'
#
loop_
_entity.id
_entity.type
_entity.pdbx_description
1 polymer ?
#
loop_
_entity_poly.entity_id
_entity_poly.type
_entity_poly.pdbx_seq_one_letter_code
_entity_poly.pdbx_strand_id
1 'polypeptide(L)' 'MGESFFACAERETLEETGLRVKGVKVVAVTNDVFDATSKHYITMFIQCTMEDAEAQPKVSCIST' A
#
# COMPACT_ATOMS: atom_id res chain seq x y z
N MET A 1 1.14 -9.30 16.60
CA MET A 1 -0.09 -9.63 15.85
C MET A 1 -0.04 -8.87 14.54
N GLY A 2 -0.60 -9.43 13.45
CA GLY A 2 -0.55 -8.79 12.12
C GLY A 2 -1.42 -7.54 12.01
N GLU A 3 -1.33 -6.85 10.88
CA GLU A 3 -2.15 -5.68 10.56
C GLU A 3 -3.29 -6.00 9.60
N SER A 4 -4.31 -5.14 9.54
CA SER A 4 -5.36 -5.23 8.51
C SER A 4 -4.84 -4.72 7.15
N PHE A 5 -5.46 -5.14 6.04
CA PHE A 5 -5.09 -4.64 4.71
C PHE A 5 -5.16 -3.11 4.60
N PHE A 6 -6.12 -2.49 5.28
CA PHE A 6 -6.25 -1.03 5.32
C PHE A 6 -5.12 -0.39 6.12
N ALA A 7 -4.80 -0.92 7.30
CA ALA A 7 -3.70 -0.42 8.11
C ALA A 7 -2.35 -0.55 7.37
N CYS A 8 -2.15 -1.65 6.66
CA CYS A 8 -0.99 -1.87 5.80
C CYS A 8 -0.89 -0.78 4.72
N ALA A 9 -1.96 -0.56 3.95
CA ALA A 9 -1.97 0.46 2.90
C ALA A 9 -1.71 1.87 3.44
N GLU A 10 -2.26 2.21 4.61
CA GLU A 10 -2.02 3.49 5.28
C GLU A 10 -0.54 3.65 5.71
N ARG A 11 0.05 2.59 6.29
CA ARG A 11 1.43 2.57 6.76
C ARG A 11 2.44 2.63 5.61
N GLU A 12 2.31 1.75 4.63
CA GLU A 12 3.22 1.67 3.47
C GLU A 12 3.20 2.99 2.67
N THR A 13 2.02 3.59 2.48
CA THR A 13 1.92 4.90 1.83
C THR A 13 2.68 5.97 2.60
N LEU A 14 2.58 5.96 3.93
CA LEU A 14 3.30 6.91 4.77
C LEU A 14 4.81 6.68 4.73
N GLU A 15 5.28 5.44 4.79
CA GLU A 15 6.70 5.07 4.78
C GLU A 15 7.39 5.47 3.47
N GLU A 16 6.74 5.23 2.32
CA GLU A 16 7.32 5.47 0.99
C GLU A 16 7.16 6.90 0.48
N THR A 17 6.10 7.61 0.89
CA THR A 17 5.74 8.91 0.30
C THR A 17 5.62 10.05 1.31
N GLY A 18 5.58 9.74 2.61
CA GLY A 18 5.26 10.71 3.66
C GLY A 18 3.80 11.17 3.68
N LEU A 19 2.92 10.63 2.82
CA LEU A 19 1.51 11.00 2.77
C LEU A 19 0.68 10.21 3.78
N ARG A 20 -0.24 10.92 4.45
CA ARG A 20 -1.26 10.29 5.29
C ARG A 20 -2.53 10.08 4.49
N VAL A 21 -3.01 8.85 4.51
CA VAL A 21 -4.22 8.44 3.81
C VAL A 21 -5.08 7.58 4.72
N LYS A 22 -6.36 7.44 4.38
CA LYS A 22 -7.31 6.53 5.02
C LYS A 22 -7.79 5.47 4.04
N GLY A 23 -7.67 4.20 4.38
CA GLY A 23 -8.17 3.08 3.59
C GLY A 23 -9.70 3.06 3.54
N VAL A 24 -10.26 2.98 2.34
CA VAL A 24 -11.73 3.04 2.11
C VAL A 24 -12.30 1.69 1.75
N LYS A 25 -11.73 1.02 0.74
CA LYS A 25 -12.19 -0.28 0.27
C LYS A 25 -11.12 -1.03 -0.53
N VAL A 26 -11.26 -2.35 -0.59
CA VAL A 26 -10.56 -3.18 -1.56
C VAL A 26 -11.19 -2.94 -2.93
N VAL A 27 -10.38 -2.61 -3.94
CA VAL A 27 -10.87 -2.37 -5.31
C VAL A 27 -10.55 -3.50 -6.27
N ALA A 28 -9.46 -4.22 -6.03
CA ALA A 28 -9.07 -5.36 -6.82
C ALA A 28 -8.19 -6.30 -5.99
N VAL A 29 -8.17 -7.57 -6.40
CA VAL A 29 -7.23 -8.57 -5.90
C VAL A 29 -6.67 -9.28 -7.12
N THR A 30 -5.35 -9.32 -7.25
CA THR A 30 -4.67 -10.12 -8.27
C THR A 30 -4.05 -11.34 -7.64
N ASN A 31 -3.95 -12.39 -8.44
CA ASN A 31 -3.41 -13.68 -8.07
C ASN A 31 -2.37 -14.03 -9.14
N ASP A 32 -1.12 -13.73 -8.83
CA ASP A 32 -0.02 -13.72 -9.80
C ASP A 32 0.97 -14.84 -9.49
N VAL A 33 0.94 -15.91 -10.30
CA VAL A 33 1.84 -17.06 -10.19
C VAL A 33 3.01 -16.87 -11.16
N PHE A 34 4.23 -16.83 -10.60
CA PHE A 34 5.47 -16.64 -11.35
C PHE A 34 6.31 -17.93 -11.32
N ASP A 35 6.01 -18.84 -12.24
CA ASP A 35 6.62 -20.18 -12.34
C ASP A 35 8.15 -20.13 -12.44
N ALA A 36 8.70 -19.21 -13.23
CA ALA A 36 10.14 -19.08 -13.43
C ALA A 36 10.91 -18.76 -12.13
N THR A 37 10.23 -18.20 -11.13
CA THR A 37 10.81 -17.85 -9.82
C THR A 37 10.29 -18.71 -8.67
N SER A 38 9.37 -19.65 -8.95
CA SER A 38 8.63 -20.42 -7.94
C SER A 38 7.98 -19.52 -6.88
N LYS A 39 7.44 -18.36 -7.29
CA LYS A 39 6.77 -17.42 -6.39
C LYS A 39 5.30 -17.26 -6.77
N HIS A 40 4.46 -17.08 -5.76
CA HIS A 40 3.04 -16.81 -5.93
C HIS A 40 2.68 -15.61 -5.06
N TYR A 41 2.23 -14.53 -5.69
CA TYR A 41 1.85 -13.29 -5.03
C TYR A 41 0.34 -13.10 -5.10
N ILE A 42 -0.24 -12.69 -3.97
CA ILE A 42 -1.61 -12.17 -3.92
C ILE A 42 -1.48 -10.69 -3.59
N THR A 43 -1.92 -9.82 -4.51
CA THR A 43 -1.84 -8.37 -4.33
C THR A 43 -3.23 -7.84 -4.07
N MET A 44 -3.41 -7.12 -2.97
CA MET A 44 -4.66 -6.43 -2.64
C MET A 44 -4.52 -4.95 -2.92
N PHE A 45 -5.32 -4.43 -3.85
CA PHE A 45 -5.36 -3.01 -4.16
C PHE A 45 -6.36 -2.32 -3.25
N ILE A 46 -5.88 -1.40 -2.42
CA ILE A 46 -6.69 -0.63 -1.49
C ILE A 46 -6.85 0.78 -2.05
N GLN A 47 -8.10 1.22 -2.21
CA GLN A 47 -8.38 2.63 -2.46
C GLN A 47 -8.31 3.39 -1.14
N CYS A 48 -7.57 4.50 -1.14
CA CYS A 48 -7.44 5.39 -0.01
C CYS A 48 -7.88 6.81 -0.35
N THR A 49 -8.25 7.58 0.67
CA THR A 49 -8.47 9.04 0.59
C THR A 49 -7.36 9.76 1.33
N MET A 50 -6.81 10.83 0.76
CA MET A 50 -5.82 11.66 1.45
C MET A 50 -6.46 12.37 2.64
N GLU A 51 -5.75 12.42 3.77
CA GLU A 51 -6.19 13.21 4.93
C GLU A 51 -6.04 14.72 4.65
N ASP A 52 -5.02 15.09 3.88
CA ASP A 52 -4.78 16.44 3.36
C ASP A 52 -4.73 16.39 1.83
N ALA A 53 -5.69 17.06 1.19
CA ALA A 53 -5.84 17.07 -0.27
C ALA A 53 -4.72 17.84 -0.99
N GLU A 54 -4.02 18.73 -0.28
CA GLU A 54 -2.94 19.55 -0.83
C GLU A 54 -1.54 18.98 -0.54
N ALA A 55 -1.45 17.92 0.27
CA ALA A 55 -0.20 17.27 0.58
C ALA A 55 0.45 16.68 -0.67
N GLN A 56 1.76 16.90 -0.80
CA GLN A 56 2.57 16.37 -1.89
C GLN A 56 3.49 15.26 -1.39
N PRO A 57 3.70 14.19 -2.17
CA PRO A 57 4.61 13.13 -1.79
C PRO A 57 6.03 13.69 -1.68
N LYS A 58 6.72 13.30 -0.62
CA LYS A 58 8.13 13.58 -0.43
C LYS A 58 8.88 12.28 -0.66
N VAL A 59 9.83 12.30 -1.58
CA VAL A 59 10.73 11.16 -1.78
C VAL A 59 11.63 11.10 -0.56
N SER A 60 11.25 10.29 0.41
CA SER A 60 12.12 9.95 1.54
C SER A 60 12.80 8.63 1.18
N CYS A 61 14.09 8.69 0.83
CA CYS A 61 14.91 7.49 0.73
C CYS A 61 15.06 6.88 2.14
N ILE A 62 14.07 6.11 2.58
CA ILE A 62 14.11 5.38 3.85
C ILE A 62 13.78 3.93 3.55
N SER A 63 14.53 3.32 2.63
CA SER A 63 14.68 1.86 2.62
C SER A 63 15.56 1.48 3.81
N THR A 64 14.95 1.05 4.91
CA THR A 64 15.65 0.22 5.91
C THR A 64 15.44 -1.24 5.57
#